data_AF-A0A438CHM5-F1
#
_entry.id   AF-A0A438CHM5-F1
#
_cell.length_a   1.000
_cell.length_b   1.000
_cell.length_c   1.000
_cell.angle_alpha   90.00
_cell.angle_beta   90.00
_cell.angle_gamma   90.00
#
_symmetry.space_group_name_H-M   'P 1'
#
loop_
_entity.id
_entity.type
_entity.pdbx_description
1 polymer ?
#
loop_
_entity_poly.entity_id
_entity_poly.type
_entity_poly.pdbx_seq_one_letter_code
_entity_poly.pdbx_strand_id
1 'polypeptide(L)'
;MRNVKMAPKMMEITRRLEEISAQRAELGLEEVVGITKSARERPITTSLVYEPWVFGRDGDKKIILDMLLRDEPIGTNVSVVSIVAMGGMGKTTLARLVYDDAEATKHFNLKSWVCVSDQFDAMRITKTILESITSHASDLQDFSKFKKG
;
A
#
# COMPACT_ATOMS: atom_id res chain seq x y z
N MET A 1 8.96 48.03 -24.12
CA MET A 1 8.67 48.61 -22.80
C MET A 1 9.19 47.64 -21.72
N ARG A 2 10.13 48.05 -20.87
CA ARG A 2 10.60 47.22 -19.74
C ARG A 2 9.52 47.21 -18.66
N ASN A 3 9.14 46.04 -18.15
CA ASN A 3 8.14 45.89 -17.08
C ASN A 3 8.74 46.31 -15.72
N VAL A 4 8.82 47.62 -15.46
CA VAL A 4 9.44 48.21 -14.25
C VAL A 4 8.74 47.80 -12.95
N LYS A 5 7.52 47.24 -13.02
CA LYS A 5 6.76 46.77 -11.85
C LYS A 5 7.18 45.38 -11.32
N MET A 6 7.96 44.60 -12.09
CA MET A 6 8.41 43.27 -11.65
C MET A 6 9.59 43.32 -10.69
N ALA A 7 10.55 44.22 -10.93
CA ALA A 7 11.73 44.39 -10.07
C ALA A 7 11.39 44.64 -8.59
N PRO A 8 10.49 45.58 -8.23
CA PRO A 8 10.15 45.82 -6.82
C PRO A 8 9.39 44.64 -6.19
N LYS A 9 8.54 43.94 -6.96
CA LYS A 9 7.84 42.74 -6.48
C LYS A 9 8.81 41.59 -6.21
N MET A 10 9.82 41.42 -7.05
CA MET A 10 10.84 40.39 -6.89
C MET A 10 11.69 40.67 -5.65
N MET A 11 12.08 41.93 -5.42
CA MET A 11 12.79 42.33 -4.21
C MET A 11 11.96 42.07 -2.94
N GLU A 12 10.67 42.36 -2.95
CA GLU A 12 9.80 42.08 -1.80
C GLU A 12 9.67 40.58 -1.51
N ILE A 13 9.56 39.74 -2.54
CA ILE A 13 9.54 38.28 -2.37
C ILE A 13 10.87 37.79 -1.80
N THR A 14 12.01 38.28 -2.30
CA THR A 14 13.34 37.93 -1.78
C THR A 14 13.48 38.32 -0.32
N ARG A 15 13.10 39.54 0.04
CA ARG A 15 13.13 40.04 1.42
C ARG A 15 12.29 39.15 2.36
N ARG A 16 11.07 38.79 1.95
CA ARG A 16 10.21 37.88 2.73
C ARG A 16 10.80 36.48 2.86
N LEU A 17 11.47 35.97 1.82
CA LEU A 17 12.15 34.67 1.89
C LEU A 17 13.34 34.70 2.85
N GLU A 18 14.11 35.79 2.87
CA GLU A 18 15.21 35.99 3.83
C GLU A 18 14.70 36.05 5.28
N GLU A 19 13.60 36.77 5.53
CA GLU A 19 12.96 36.81 6.85
C GLU A 19 12.50 35.43 7.32
N ILE A 20 11.83 34.67 6.45
CA ILE A 20 11.37 33.30 6.75
C ILE A 20 12.57 32.38 6.99
N SER A 21 13.66 32.54 6.23
CA SER A 21 14.90 31.77 6.40
C SER A 21 15.58 32.05 7.74
N ALA A 22 15.61 33.32 8.17
CA ALA A 22 16.15 33.70 9.48
C ALA A 22 15.30 33.15 10.63
N GLN A 23 13.96 33.27 10.54
CA GLN A 23 13.04 32.71 11.53
C GLN A 23 13.15 31.18 11.62
N ARG A 24 13.39 30.50 10.50
CA ARG A 24 13.62 29.05 10.48
C ARG A 24 14.79 28.64 11.40
N ALA A 25 15.88 29.41 11.38
CA ALA A 25 17.05 29.16 12.22
C ALA A 25 16.75 29.43 13.70
N GLU A 26 16.03 30.52 14.01
CA GLU A 26 15.61 30.86 15.37
C GLU A 26 14.68 29.81 15.99
N LEU A 27 13.78 29.26 15.18
CA LEU A 27 12.83 28.22 15.60
C LEU A 27 13.45 26.81 15.65
N GLY A 28 14.74 26.65 15.33
CA GLY A 28 15.41 25.34 15.34
C GLY A 28 14.80 24.34 14.34
N LEU A 29 14.21 24.83 13.24
CA LEU A 29 13.59 23.98 12.23
C LEU A 29 14.68 23.36 11.34
N GLU A 30 15.15 22.17 11.72
CA GLU A 30 16.08 21.40 10.91
C GLU A 30 15.38 20.81 9.67
N GLU A 31 16.11 20.77 8.55
CA GLU A 31 15.66 20.02 7.38
C GLU A 31 15.84 18.55 7.70
N VAL A 32 14.73 17.84 7.93
CA VAL A 32 14.79 16.38 8.01
C VAL A 32 15.09 15.87 6.61
N VAL A 33 16.39 15.75 6.29
CA VAL A 33 16.89 15.10 5.08
C VAL A 33 16.46 13.63 5.15
N GLY A 34 15.27 13.37 4.62
CA GLY A 34 14.59 12.08 4.76
C GLY A 34 13.09 12.13 4.46
N ILE A 35 12.43 13.29 4.63
CA ILE A 35 11.00 13.47 4.30
C ILE A 35 10.84 14.18 2.94
N THR A 36 11.63 13.79 1.94
CA THR A 36 11.41 14.17 0.52
C THR A 36 10.91 13.00 -0.32
N LYS A 37 10.17 12.09 0.32
CA LYS A 37 9.17 11.28 -0.35
C LYS A 37 7.93 11.38 0.49
N SER A 38 6.78 11.45 -0.16
CA SER A 38 5.46 11.42 0.43
C SER A 38 5.19 10.12 1.20
N ALA A 39 5.95 9.85 2.26
CA ALA A 39 5.50 9.02 3.37
C ALA A 39 4.42 9.83 4.10
N ARG A 40 3.32 10.14 3.40
CA ARG A 40 2.03 9.90 4.01
C ARG A 40 2.12 8.43 4.34
N GLU A 41 2.43 8.11 5.59
CA GLU A 41 2.12 6.80 6.12
C GLU A 41 0.69 6.55 5.65
N ARG A 42 0.54 5.66 4.64
CA ARG A 42 -0.79 5.23 4.26
C ARG A 42 -1.39 4.74 5.56
N PRO A 43 -2.59 5.21 5.96
CA PRO A 43 -3.24 4.68 7.13
C PRO A 43 -3.12 3.16 7.04
N ILE A 44 -2.55 2.54 8.08
CA ILE A 44 -2.47 1.10 8.16
C ILE A 44 -3.90 0.65 7.93
N THR A 45 -4.18 0.04 6.78
CA THR A 45 -5.46 -0.61 6.56
C THR A 45 -5.37 -1.84 7.43
N THR A 46 -5.77 -1.68 8.68
CA THR A 46 -5.86 -2.79 9.61
C THR A 46 -6.75 -3.84 8.93
N SER A 47 -6.42 -5.12 9.14
CA SER A 47 -7.31 -6.22 8.74
C SER A 47 -8.70 -6.12 9.37
N LEU A 48 -8.86 -5.21 10.34
CA LEU A 48 -10.04 -4.96 11.16
C LEU A 48 -10.98 -3.86 10.63
N VAL A 49 -10.91 -3.50 9.34
CA VAL A 49 -12.00 -2.72 8.73
C VAL A 49 -13.15 -3.67 8.40
N TYR A 50 -14.00 -3.91 9.40
CA TYR A 50 -15.30 -4.54 9.21
C TYR A 50 -16.20 -3.54 8.48
N GLU A 51 -16.38 -3.73 7.17
CA GLU A 51 -17.37 -3.00 6.37
C GLU A 51 -18.62 -3.89 6.32
N PRO A 52 -19.58 -3.76 7.25
CA PRO A 52 -20.71 -4.70 7.34
C PRO A 52 -21.50 -4.76 6.04
N TRP A 53 -21.64 -3.62 5.33
CA TRP A 53 -22.54 -3.50 4.19
C TRP A 53 -21.83 -2.93 2.97
N VAL A 54 -21.63 -3.79 1.97
CA VAL A 54 -21.19 -3.41 0.62
C VAL A 54 -22.27 -3.80 -0.37
N PHE A 55 -22.70 -2.85 -1.20
CA PHE A 55 -23.80 -3.04 -2.16
C PHE A 55 -23.31 -2.94 -3.61
N GLY A 56 -24.02 -3.60 -4.53
CA GLY A 56 -23.80 -3.46 -5.97
C GLY A 56 -22.52 -4.12 -6.50
N ARG A 57 -21.88 -4.98 -5.69
CA ARG A 57 -20.63 -5.68 -6.03
C ARG A 57 -20.79 -7.18 -6.25
N ASP A 58 -22.02 -7.69 -6.20
CA ASP A 58 -22.28 -9.13 -6.30
C ASP A 58 -21.81 -9.72 -7.64
N GLY A 59 -21.99 -8.98 -8.74
CA GLY A 59 -21.50 -9.38 -10.07
C GLY A 59 -19.99 -9.45 -10.14
N ASP A 60 -19.31 -8.38 -9.72
CA ASP A 60 -17.83 -8.32 -9.67
C ASP A 60 -17.26 -9.45 -8.80
N LYS A 61 -17.85 -9.66 -7.61
CA LYS A 61 -17.44 -10.71 -6.68
C LYS A 61 -17.56 -12.10 -7.32
N LYS A 62 -18.69 -12.37 -7.98
CA LYS A 62 -18.95 -13.65 -8.65
C LYS A 62 -17.94 -13.94 -9.75
N ILE A 63 -17.58 -12.94 -10.55
CA ILE A 63 -16.56 -13.10 -11.61
C ILE A 63 -15.22 -13.51 -11.02
N ILE A 64 -14.79 -12.87 -9.92
CA ILE A 64 -13.51 -13.19 -9.29
C ILE A 64 -13.56 -14.58 -8.64
N LEU A 65 -14.66 -14.95 -7.98
CA LEU A 65 -14.82 -16.28 -7.40
C LEU A 65 -14.72 -17.37 -8.48
N ASP A 66 -15.40 -17.19 -9.61
CA ASP A 66 -15.31 -18.11 -10.75
C ASP A 66 -13.86 -18.22 -11.26
N MET A 67 -13.11 -17.13 -11.35
CA MET A 67 -11.69 -17.17 -11.72
C MET A 67 -10.82 -17.94 -10.72
N LEU A 68 -11.11 -17.82 -9.41
CA LEU A 68 -10.32 -18.45 -8.35
C LEU A 68 -10.62 -19.93 -8.16
N LEU A 69 -11.86 -20.35 -8.45
CA LEU A 69 -12.35 -21.71 -8.21
C LEU A 69 -12.28 -22.61 -9.45
N ARG A 70 -11.84 -22.07 -10.58
CA ARG A 70 -11.62 -22.85 -11.81
C ARG A 70 -10.43 -23.80 -11.64
N ASP A 71 -10.74 -25.08 -11.56
CA ASP A 71 -9.77 -26.18 -11.68
C ASP A 71 -9.46 -26.48 -13.15
N GLU A 72 -8.81 -25.54 -13.84
CA GLU A 72 -8.24 -25.83 -15.16
C GLU A 72 -6.79 -26.33 -15.02
N PRO A 73 -6.33 -27.23 -15.92
CA PRO A 73 -4.93 -27.64 -15.94
C PRO A 73 -4.05 -26.48 -16.40
N ILE A 74 -3.70 -25.61 -15.46
CA ILE A 74 -2.75 -24.52 -15.69
C ILE A 74 -1.37 -25.16 -15.84
N GLY A 75 -0.66 -24.83 -16.92
CA GLY A 75 0.73 -25.28 -17.13
C GLY A 75 1.71 -24.80 -16.04
N THR A 76 1.25 -23.93 -15.15
CA THR A 76 1.96 -23.41 -13.98
C THR A 76 1.11 -23.63 -12.73
N ASN A 77 1.71 -24.09 -11.62
CA ASN A 77 1.03 -24.32 -10.34
C ASN A 77 0.58 -23.03 -9.60
N VAL A 78 0.52 -21.88 -10.28
CA VAL A 78 0.23 -20.56 -9.71
C VAL A 78 -0.72 -19.81 -10.63
N SER A 79 -1.78 -19.22 -10.04
CA SER A 79 -2.73 -18.33 -10.71
C SER A 79 -2.71 -16.95 -10.06
N VAL A 80 -2.91 -15.89 -10.86
CA VAL A 80 -2.92 -14.49 -10.40
C VAL A 80 -4.14 -13.77 -10.94
N VAL A 81 -4.94 -13.19 -10.04
CA VAL A 81 -6.06 -12.31 -10.39
C VAL A 81 -5.72 -10.88 -10.00
N SER A 82 -5.82 -9.95 -10.95
CA SER A 82 -5.54 -8.53 -10.72
C SER A 82 -6.80 -7.67 -10.79
N ILE A 83 -6.94 -6.72 -9.86
CA ILE A 83 -8.05 -5.75 -9.82
C ILE A 83 -7.50 -4.37 -10.14
N VAL A 84 -7.84 -3.82 -11.30
CA VAL A 84 -7.30 -2.55 -11.80
C VAL A 84 -8.40 -1.52 -11.97
N ALA A 85 -8.23 -0.36 -11.35
CA ALA A 85 -9.13 0.79 -11.42
C ALA A 85 -8.47 2.02 -10.80
N MET A 86 -9.04 3.21 -11.02
CA MET A 86 -8.60 4.45 -10.41
C MET A 86 -8.65 4.41 -8.86
N GLY A 87 -7.96 5.35 -8.21
CA GLY A 87 -8.04 5.55 -6.76
C GLY A 87 -9.48 5.80 -6.30
N GLY A 88 -9.84 5.31 -5.10
CA GLY A 88 -11.20 5.48 -4.55
C GLY A 88 -12.28 4.55 -5.12
N MET A 89 -11.98 3.73 -6.13
CA MET A 89 -12.96 2.83 -6.77
C MET A 89 -13.31 1.57 -5.97
N GLY A 90 -12.89 1.45 -4.70
CA GLY A 90 -13.22 0.30 -3.84
C GLY A 90 -12.52 -1.01 -4.21
N LYS A 91 -11.35 -0.98 -4.86
CA LYS A 91 -10.59 -2.19 -5.23
C LYS A 91 -10.29 -3.10 -4.03
N THR A 92 -9.78 -2.50 -2.96
CA THR A 92 -9.45 -3.20 -1.72
C THR A 92 -10.70 -3.77 -1.05
N THR A 93 -11.81 -3.04 -1.10
CA THR A 93 -13.13 -3.51 -0.61
C THR A 93 -13.61 -4.74 -1.40
N LEU A 94 -13.52 -4.72 -2.73
CA LEU A 94 -13.89 -5.87 -3.56
C LEU A 94 -13.00 -7.09 -3.29
N ALA A 95 -11.68 -6.91 -3.19
CA ALA A 95 -10.76 -7.98 -2.84
C ALA A 95 -11.08 -8.58 -1.45
N ARG A 96 -11.46 -7.73 -0.48
CA ARG A 96 -11.87 -8.17 0.86
C ARG A 96 -13.17 -8.96 0.83
N LEU A 97 -14.18 -8.52 0.08
CA LEU A 97 -15.43 -9.26 -0.11
C LEU A 97 -15.22 -10.68 -0.66
N VAL A 98 -14.28 -10.84 -1.60
CA VAL A 98 -13.92 -12.16 -2.13
C VAL A 98 -13.12 -12.96 -1.10
N TYR A 99 -12.16 -12.32 -0.43
CA TYR A 99 -11.31 -12.96 0.57
C TYR A 99 -12.13 -13.54 1.73
N ASP A 100 -13.15 -12.82 2.21
CA ASP A 100 -14.03 -13.22 3.31
C ASP A 100 -15.21 -14.10 2.85
N ASP A 101 -15.35 -14.37 1.55
CA ASP A 101 -16.44 -15.18 1.03
C ASP A 101 -16.35 -16.63 1.52
N ALA A 102 -17.50 -17.23 1.85
CA ALA A 102 -17.57 -18.57 2.40
C ALA A 102 -17.10 -19.64 1.38
N GLU A 103 -17.32 -19.43 0.09
CA GLU A 103 -16.89 -20.37 -0.95
C GLU A 103 -15.38 -20.34 -1.12
N ALA A 104 -14.79 -19.14 -1.22
CA ALA A 104 -13.35 -18.96 -1.23
C ALA A 104 -12.69 -19.55 0.03
N THR A 105 -13.29 -19.33 1.20
CA THR A 105 -12.78 -19.86 2.48
C THR A 105 -12.77 -21.38 2.54
N LYS A 106 -13.73 -22.05 1.89
CA LYS A 106 -13.78 -23.51 1.83
C LYS A 106 -12.77 -24.09 0.85
N HIS A 107 -12.47 -23.38 -0.23
CA HIS A 107 -11.56 -23.85 -1.26
C HIS A 107 -10.08 -23.72 -0.87
N PHE A 108 -9.71 -22.65 -0.16
CA PHE A 108 -8.33 -22.39 0.23
C PHE A 108 -8.05 -22.79 1.69
N ASN A 109 -7.19 -23.80 1.89
CA ASN A 109 -6.76 -24.26 3.23
C ASN A 109 -6.08 -23.16 4.05
N LEU A 110 -5.34 -22.28 3.39
CA LEU A 110 -4.60 -21.18 4.01
C LEU A 110 -4.89 -19.89 3.23
N LYS A 111 -5.11 -18.81 3.96
CA LYS A 111 -5.33 -17.47 3.40
C LYS A 111 -4.53 -16.46 4.20
N SER A 112 -3.90 -15.51 3.50
CA SER A 112 -3.16 -14.40 4.12
C SER A 112 -3.52 -13.09 3.43
N TRP A 113 -3.48 -11.99 4.18
CA TRP A 113 -3.72 -10.64 3.69
C TRP A 113 -2.60 -9.72 4.13
N VAL A 114 -1.87 -9.14 3.17
CA VAL A 114 -0.74 -8.24 3.45
C VAL A 114 -0.92 -6.93 2.71
N CYS A 115 -0.72 -5.82 3.43
CA CYS A 115 -0.62 -4.49 2.83
C CYS A 115 0.85 -4.18 2.52
N VAL A 116 1.13 -3.73 1.31
CA VAL A 116 2.49 -3.35 0.89
C VAL A 116 2.57 -1.83 0.77
N SER A 117 3.46 -1.22 1.54
CA SER A 117 3.83 0.20 1.44
C SER A 117 4.72 0.47 0.22
N ASP A 118 4.97 1.73 -0.10
CA ASP A 118 5.85 2.12 -1.23
C ASP A 118 7.29 1.56 -1.10
N GLN A 119 7.73 1.22 0.12
CA GLN A 119 8.93 0.41 0.34
C GLN A 119 8.61 -1.08 0.18
N PHE A 120 8.98 -1.63 -0.99
CA PHE A 120 8.89 -3.06 -1.29
C PHE A 120 10.09 -3.82 -0.71
N ASP A 121 9.82 -4.84 0.09
CA ASP A 121 10.82 -5.76 0.63
C ASP A 121 10.22 -7.17 0.62
N ALA A 122 10.70 -8.01 -0.30
CA ALA A 122 10.20 -9.37 -0.49
C ALA A 122 10.42 -10.25 0.74
N MET A 123 11.53 -10.05 1.47
CA MET A 123 11.84 -10.85 2.66
C MET A 123 10.89 -10.51 3.80
N ARG A 124 10.68 -9.22 4.04
CA ARG A 124 9.71 -8.74 5.05
C ARG A 124 8.31 -9.22 4.72
N ILE A 125 7.86 -9.07 3.47
CA ILE A 125 6.52 -9.51 3.04
C ILE A 125 6.35 -11.01 3.23
N THR A 126 7.32 -11.81 2.78
CA THR A 126 7.28 -13.28 2.93
C THR A 126 7.19 -13.69 4.40
N LYS A 127 8.00 -13.05 5.27
CA LYS A 127 7.95 -13.28 6.71
C LYS A 127 6.57 -12.96 7.28
N THR A 128 5.99 -11.81 6.95
CA THR A 128 4.64 -11.42 7.41
C THR A 128 3.56 -12.41 6.94
N ILE A 129 3.64 -12.88 5.68
CA ILE A 129 2.70 -13.91 5.18
C ILE A 129 2.81 -15.19 6.00
N LEU A 130 4.03 -15.68 6.22
CA LEU A 130 4.26 -16.92 6.97
C LEU A 130 3.78 -16.78 8.43
N GLU A 131 4.13 -15.71 9.13
CA GLU A 131 3.67 -15.44 10.50
C GLU A 131 2.14 -15.34 10.59
N SER A 132 1.46 -14.90 9.53
CA SER A 132 -0.01 -14.83 9.51
C SER A 132 -0.70 -16.19 9.37
N ILE A 133 -0.02 -17.19 8.78
CA ILE A 133 -0.58 -18.53 8.53
C ILE A 133 -0.03 -19.59 9.47
N THR A 134 1.15 -19.38 10.05
CA THR A 134 1.74 -20.23 11.08
C THR A 134 1.58 -19.56 12.43
N SER A 135 0.81 -20.13 13.34
CA SER A 135 0.56 -19.60 14.70
C SER A 135 1.82 -19.52 15.61
N HIS A 136 3.02 -19.63 15.03
CA HIS A 136 4.32 -19.59 15.70
C HIS A 136 5.19 -18.52 15.04
N ALA A 137 5.53 -17.48 15.80
CA ALA A 137 6.39 -16.37 15.34
C ALA A 137 7.89 -16.71 15.36
N SER A 138 8.27 -17.94 15.73
CA SER A 138 9.58 -18.23 16.32
C SER A 138 10.66 -18.73 15.35
N ASP A 139 10.31 -19.35 14.22
CA ASP A 139 11.29 -20.14 13.44
C ASP A 139 11.85 -19.43 12.19
N LEU A 140 11.49 -18.18 11.93
CA LEU A 140 11.82 -17.49 10.67
C LEU A 140 13.02 -16.54 10.75
N GLN A 141 13.91 -16.75 11.72
CA GLN A 141 15.18 -16.00 11.81
C GLN A 141 16.18 -16.38 10.70
N ASP A 142 15.95 -17.47 9.97
CA ASP A 142 16.95 -18.07 9.06
C ASP A 142 16.76 -17.72 7.57
N PHE A 143 15.93 -16.72 7.29
CA PHE A 143 15.70 -16.22 5.94
C PHE A 143 16.90 -15.48 5.32
N SER A 144 17.87 -15.10 6.16
CA SER A 144 19.16 -14.51 5.76
C SER A 144 20.02 -15.46 4.88
N LYS A 145 19.69 -16.75 4.83
CA LYS A 145 20.39 -17.75 4.00
C LYS A 145 19.89 -17.87 2.56
N PHE A 146 18.73 -17.29 2.20
CA PHE A 146 18.19 -17.36 0.83
C PHE A 146 18.88 -16.39 -0.17
N LYS A 147 19.96 -15.71 0.25
CA LYS A 147 20.72 -14.79 -0.59
C LYS A 147 21.74 -15.48 -1.52
N LYS A 148 21.42 -16.66 -2.05
CA LYS A 148 22.25 -17.36 -3.04
C LYS A 148 21.39 -17.83 -4.22
N GLY A 149 21.55 -17.12 -5.33
CA GLY A 149 20.95 -17.35 -6.63
C GLY A 149 21.27 -16.16 -7.52
#